data_AF-A0A8S3PR32-F1
#
_entry.id   AF-A0A8S3PR32-F1
#
_cell.length_a   1.000
_cell.length_b   1.000
_cell.length_c   1.000
_cell.angle_alpha   90.00
_cell.angle_beta   90.00
_cell.angle_gamma   90.00
#
_symmetry.space_group_name_H-M   'P 1'
#
loop_
_entity.id
_entity.type
_entity.pdbx_description
1 polymer ?
#
loop_
_entity_poly.entity_id
_entity_poly.type
_entity_poly.pdbx_seq_one_letter_code
_entity_poly.pdbx_strand_id
1 'polypeptide(L)'
;MFMIYDYCVTGVRTKYCLGKDGRLRPYNDLNEGCCNSGIYNKTVGADNFACCDGSYQVYNIRTHFCCENKLRRIQDETQSYECCQNELRDKKIGVCCENVYYEHGRKGECCGQLLNKRNQYFCCKDKSSISAKLHQKTSNQKCCGINSYNKKTDNKENGCCEGVPYSTLTSDCSNGHVVPKGHAWCSADKIMGEQYKCCDGLRLDTSKYVCCGEEKISKITGYENKCCLVNGNIELYDASKQTCTQKGVVGQLSVTSSTTSKPDMCGWNTYNRFVDLCCQGVLVEKGIVNEMQCCGVRPYFTTNQTCLDGVMRNNR
;
A
#
# COMPACT_ATOMS: atom_id res chain seq x y z
N MET A 1 19.63 7.25 -23.90
CA MET A 1 19.77 7.87 -22.56
C MET A 1 21.04 8.72 -22.54
N PHE A 2 20.95 10.03 -22.33
CA PHE A 2 22.12 10.91 -22.23
C PHE A 2 22.82 10.68 -20.88
N MET A 3 23.96 10.00 -20.86
CA MET A 3 24.80 9.92 -19.66
C MET A 3 25.72 11.14 -19.59
N ILE A 4 25.15 12.25 -19.13
CA ILE A 4 25.87 13.51 -18.90
C ILE A 4 26.23 13.55 -17.42
N TYR A 5 27.51 13.75 -17.13
CA TYR A 5 27.99 13.99 -15.77
C TYR A 5 28.47 15.44 -15.66
N ASP A 6 27.89 16.19 -14.72
CA ASP A 6 28.35 17.52 -14.35
C ASP A 6 29.33 17.39 -13.19
N TYR A 7 30.59 17.76 -13.42
CA TYR A 7 31.59 17.89 -12.37
C TYR A 7 32.09 19.33 -12.29
N CYS A 8 32.03 19.94 -11.11
CA CYS A 8 32.69 21.20 -10.83
C CYS A 8 34.13 20.92 -10.42
N VAL A 9 35.08 21.15 -11.32
CA VAL A 9 36.51 21.17 -11.01
C VAL A 9 37.00 22.59 -11.30
N THR A 10 37.60 23.26 -10.32
CA THR A 10 38.19 24.62 -10.47
C THR A 10 37.24 25.76 -10.86
N GLY A 11 35.93 25.65 -10.56
CA GLY A 11 34.96 26.74 -10.80
C GLY A 11 34.44 26.86 -12.23
N VAL A 12 34.82 25.93 -13.13
CA VAL A 12 34.30 25.83 -14.49
C VAL A 12 33.40 24.60 -14.57
N ARG A 13 32.15 24.75 -15.03
CA ARG A 13 31.28 23.61 -15.35
C ARG A 13 31.79 22.97 -16.64
N THR A 14 32.35 21.79 -16.53
CA THR A 14 32.77 20.99 -17.69
C THR A 14 31.86 19.78 -17.81
N LYS A 15 31.21 19.61 -18.97
CA LYS A 15 30.38 18.45 -19.25
C LYS A 15 31.22 17.31 -19.80
N TYR A 16 30.90 16.09 -19.39
CA TYR A 16 31.61 14.88 -19.83
C TYR A 16 30.69 13.95 -20.61
N CYS A 17 31.26 13.32 -21.64
CA CYS A 17 30.66 12.26 -22.43
C CYS A 17 31.36 10.93 -22.13
N LEU A 18 30.61 9.90 -21.77
CA LEU A 18 31.16 8.56 -21.51
C LEU A 18 31.52 7.86 -22.81
N GLY A 19 32.81 7.75 -23.15
CA GLY A 19 33.32 7.07 -24.33
C GLY A 19 33.09 5.55 -24.35
N LYS A 20 33.23 4.92 -25.53
CA LYS A 20 33.00 3.47 -25.72
C LYS A 20 34.01 2.62 -24.96
N ASP A 21 35.15 3.23 -24.65
CA ASP A 21 36.23 2.74 -23.80
C ASP A 21 35.93 2.88 -22.29
N GLY A 22 34.73 3.35 -21.92
CA GLY A 22 34.34 3.62 -20.54
C GLY A 22 34.99 4.87 -19.94
N ARG A 23 35.69 5.69 -20.75
CA ARG A 23 36.40 6.89 -20.27
C ARG A 23 35.55 8.13 -20.47
N LEU A 24 35.50 8.99 -19.45
CA LEU A 24 34.85 10.30 -19.55
C LEU A 24 35.71 11.25 -20.39
N ARG A 25 35.11 11.84 -21.42
CA ARG A 25 35.74 12.81 -22.31
C ARG A 25 35.05 14.17 -22.14
N PRO A 26 35.78 15.23 -21.79
CA PRO A 26 35.19 16.56 -21.68
C PRO A 26 34.73 17.04 -23.05
N TYR A 27 33.62 17.77 -23.11
CA TYR A 27 33.13 18.43 -24.32
C TYR A 27 32.54 19.80 -24.01
N ASN A 28 32.59 20.71 -25.00
CA ASN A 28 32.03 22.04 -24.93
C ASN A 28 30.54 22.00 -25.30
N ASP A 29 29.66 22.10 -24.33
CA ASP A 29 28.22 21.98 -24.57
C ASP A 29 27.59 23.14 -25.35
N LEU A 30 28.32 24.22 -25.60
CA LEU A 30 27.88 25.28 -26.52
C LEU A 30 27.96 24.81 -27.97
N ASN A 31 29.05 24.13 -28.34
CA ASN A 31 29.37 23.82 -29.74
C ASN A 31 29.45 22.32 -30.01
N GLU A 32 29.28 21.48 -29.00
CA GLU A 32 29.40 20.03 -29.06
C GLU A 32 28.29 19.35 -28.26
N GLY A 33 27.93 18.13 -28.65
CA GLY A 33 26.98 17.28 -27.94
C GLY A 33 27.54 15.88 -27.70
N CYS A 34 27.01 15.21 -26.69
CA CYS A 34 27.31 13.81 -26.40
C CYS A 34 26.16 12.92 -26.88
N CYS A 35 26.47 11.91 -27.69
CA CYS A 35 25.52 10.91 -28.15
C CYS A 35 26.17 9.52 -28.14
N ASN A 36 25.64 8.61 -27.31
CA ASN A 36 26.09 7.21 -27.19
C ASN A 36 27.61 7.02 -27.35
N SER A 37 28.36 7.72 -26.49
CA SER A 37 29.81 7.62 -26.39
C SER A 37 30.65 8.27 -27.49
N GLY A 38 30.03 9.09 -28.34
CA GLY A 38 30.70 10.00 -29.26
C GLY A 38 30.42 11.46 -28.93
N ILE A 39 31.42 12.31 -29.12
CA ILE A 39 31.26 13.77 -29.13
C ILE A 39 31.07 14.20 -30.59
N TYR A 40 30.07 15.04 -30.85
CA TYR A 40 29.80 15.60 -32.17
C TYR A 40 29.74 17.12 -32.12
N ASN A 41 30.10 17.78 -33.22
CA ASN A 41 29.99 19.24 -33.34
C ASN A 41 28.54 19.65 -33.63
N LYS A 42 28.00 20.54 -32.80
CA LYS A 42 26.76 21.27 -33.03
C LYS A 42 27.02 22.36 -34.07
N THR A 43 26.79 22.08 -35.35
CA THR A 43 26.70 23.16 -36.37
C THR A 43 25.47 24.03 -36.12
N VAL A 44 25.53 25.30 -36.55
CA VAL A 44 24.50 26.35 -36.39
C VAL A 44 23.07 25.79 -36.42
N GLY A 45 22.31 25.96 -35.32
CA GLY A 45 20.99 25.36 -35.12
C GLY A 45 20.96 24.15 -34.16
N ALA A 46 21.84 24.15 -33.16
CA ALA A 46 22.07 23.10 -32.17
C ALA A 46 20.81 22.48 -31.52
N ASP A 47 19.71 23.23 -31.44
CA ASP A 47 18.46 22.79 -30.81
C ASP A 47 17.69 21.74 -31.63
N ASN A 48 18.08 21.52 -32.89
CA ASN A 48 17.38 20.60 -33.79
C ASN A 48 18.08 19.24 -33.92
N PHE A 49 19.02 18.87 -33.07
CA PHE A 49 19.71 17.58 -33.16
C PHE A 49 19.38 16.68 -31.98
N ALA A 50 19.12 15.40 -32.28
CA ALA A 50 18.91 14.36 -31.28
C ALA A 50 19.79 13.14 -31.55
N CYS A 51 19.94 12.31 -30.52
CA CYS A 51 20.67 11.05 -30.58
C CYS A 51 19.66 9.92 -30.82
N CYS A 52 19.90 9.10 -31.84
CA CYS A 52 19.14 7.87 -31.99
C CYS A 52 19.78 6.81 -31.08
N ASP A 53 19.08 6.45 -30.00
CA ASP A 53 19.53 5.38 -29.11
C ASP A 53 19.84 4.12 -29.94
N GLY A 54 20.90 3.38 -29.60
CA GLY A 54 21.32 2.12 -30.26
C GLY A 54 21.98 2.17 -31.65
N SER A 55 21.82 3.24 -32.45
CA SER A 55 22.48 3.34 -33.78
C SER A 55 23.73 4.22 -33.83
N TYR A 56 24.07 4.91 -32.72
CA TYR A 56 25.22 5.83 -32.63
C TYR A 56 25.13 7.02 -33.61
N GLN A 57 23.95 7.31 -34.15
CA GLN A 57 23.76 8.37 -35.14
C GLN A 57 23.11 9.59 -34.50
N VAL A 58 23.76 10.74 -34.70
CA VAL A 58 23.20 12.06 -34.47
C VAL A 58 22.37 12.43 -35.69
N TYR A 59 21.17 12.95 -35.48
CA TYR A 59 20.28 13.31 -36.56
C TYR A 59 19.56 14.62 -36.29
N ASN A 60 19.17 15.29 -37.37
CA ASN A 60 18.38 16.51 -37.29
C ASN A 60 16.89 16.14 -37.11
N ILE A 61 16.29 16.50 -35.99
CA ILE A 61 14.90 16.20 -35.59
C ILE A 61 13.85 16.80 -36.51
N ARG A 62 14.20 17.80 -37.34
CA ARG A 62 13.30 18.35 -38.37
C ARG A 62 13.21 17.44 -39.60
N THR A 63 14.28 16.72 -39.90
CA THR A 63 14.40 15.92 -41.13
C THR A 63 14.34 14.42 -40.88
N HIS A 64 14.56 13.99 -39.64
CA HIS A 64 14.64 12.60 -39.26
C HIS A 64 14.00 12.36 -37.88
N PHE A 65 13.62 11.11 -37.65
CA PHE A 65 13.09 10.62 -36.39
C PHE A 65 13.71 9.25 -36.07
N CYS A 66 14.03 9.00 -34.80
CA CYS A 66 14.55 7.71 -34.37
C CYS A 66 13.45 6.85 -33.77
N CYS A 67 13.23 5.66 -34.34
CA CYS A 67 12.32 4.65 -33.79
C CYS A 67 13.07 3.36 -33.51
N GLU A 68 13.13 2.95 -32.24
CA GLU A 68 13.72 1.67 -31.82
C GLU A 68 15.10 1.42 -32.46
N ASN A 69 15.97 2.43 -32.36
CA ASN A 69 17.34 2.44 -32.89
C ASN A 69 17.49 2.53 -34.41
N LYS A 70 16.42 2.84 -35.15
CA LYS A 70 16.48 3.05 -36.60
C LYS A 70 16.14 4.49 -36.95
N LEU A 71 17.02 5.12 -37.73
CA LEU A 71 16.78 6.44 -38.27
C LEU A 71 15.77 6.37 -39.43
N ARG A 72 14.75 7.23 -39.38
CA ARG A 72 13.73 7.37 -40.42
C ARG A 72 13.69 8.82 -40.89
N ARG A 73 13.53 9.04 -42.19
CA ARG A 73 13.38 10.39 -42.76
C ARG A 73 11.94 10.87 -42.60
N ILE A 74 11.77 12.11 -42.16
CA ILE A 74 10.50 12.81 -42.13
C ILE A 74 10.15 13.22 -43.56
N GLN A 75 8.95 12.85 -44.02
CA GLN A 75 8.51 13.15 -45.39
C GLN A 75 7.85 14.53 -45.49
N ASP A 76 7.21 15.00 -44.42
CA ASP A 76 6.52 16.29 -44.35
C ASP A 76 6.79 16.95 -42.99
N GLU A 77 7.56 18.05 -42.99
CA GLU A 77 7.94 18.75 -41.76
C GLU A 77 6.74 19.42 -41.03
N THR A 78 5.58 19.51 -41.68
CA THR A 78 4.36 20.05 -41.06
C THR A 78 3.60 19.00 -40.23
N GLN A 79 3.90 17.71 -40.41
CA GLN A 79 3.23 16.60 -39.73
C GLN A 79 3.85 16.31 -38.36
N SER A 80 3.03 15.72 -37.48
CA SER A 80 3.48 15.37 -36.13
C SER A 80 3.63 13.86 -36.06
N TYR A 81 4.85 13.37 -35.92
CA TYR A 81 5.10 11.92 -35.98
C TYR A 81 5.26 11.27 -34.59
N GLU A 82 4.95 9.98 -34.51
CA GLU A 82 5.35 9.06 -33.43
C GLU A 82 5.94 7.78 -34.00
N CYS A 83 6.66 7.07 -33.13
CA CYS A 83 7.04 5.69 -33.37
C CYS A 83 5.93 4.75 -32.93
N CYS A 84 5.58 3.80 -33.79
CA CYS A 84 4.70 2.69 -33.47
C CYS A 84 5.21 1.44 -34.18
N GLN A 85 5.48 0.35 -33.44
CA GLN A 85 6.03 -0.90 -34.00
C GLN A 85 7.26 -0.66 -34.91
N ASN A 86 8.27 0.08 -34.46
CA ASN A 86 9.45 0.44 -35.27
C ASN A 86 9.23 1.34 -36.52
N GLU A 87 8.01 1.82 -36.75
CA GLU A 87 7.69 2.64 -37.91
C GLU A 87 7.26 4.05 -37.52
N LEU A 88 7.58 5.00 -38.39
CA LEU A 88 7.17 6.38 -38.24
C LEU A 88 5.70 6.52 -38.69
N ARG A 89 4.88 7.13 -37.84
CA ARG A 89 3.44 7.28 -38.04
C ARG A 89 3.01 8.71 -37.79
N ASP A 90 2.15 9.23 -38.66
CA ASP A 90 1.59 10.58 -38.48
C ASP A 90 0.48 10.54 -37.42
N LYS A 91 0.69 11.25 -36.31
CA LYS A 91 -0.30 11.50 -35.24
C LYS A 91 -1.48 12.30 -35.76
N LYS A 92 -1.28 13.08 -36.83
CA LYS A 92 -2.37 13.66 -37.60
C LYS A 92 -2.97 12.66 -38.57
N ILE A 93 -2.88 11.34 -38.44
CA ILE A 93 -3.73 10.43 -39.25
C ILE A 93 -4.26 9.33 -38.35
N GLY A 94 -3.42 8.75 -37.52
CA GLY A 94 -3.79 7.67 -36.63
C GLY A 94 -3.39 7.91 -35.17
N VAL A 95 -3.49 6.83 -34.40
CA VAL A 95 -3.08 6.76 -32.99
C VAL A 95 -2.35 5.44 -32.78
N CYS A 96 -1.23 5.47 -32.06
CA CYS A 96 -0.54 4.27 -31.59
C CYS A 96 -0.97 3.87 -30.16
N CYS A 97 -1.50 2.66 -29.99
CA CYS A 97 -1.85 2.09 -28.70
C CYS A 97 -0.92 0.92 -28.38
N GLU A 98 0.02 1.10 -27.45
CA GLU A 98 0.97 0.06 -27.00
C GLU A 98 1.59 -0.75 -28.16
N ASN A 99 2.18 -0.04 -29.13
CA ASN A 99 2.72 -0.63 -30.35
C ASN A 99 1.65 -1.31 -31.21
N VAL A 100 0.45 -0.77 -31.33
CA VAL A 100 -0.52 -1.13 -32.36
C VAL A 100 -1.04 0.16 -33.00
N TYR A 101 -0.79 0.32 -34.30
CA TYR A 101 -1.18 1.54 -35.01
C TYR A 101 -2.60 1.42 -35.57
N TYR A 102 -3.42 2.44 -35.31
CA TYR A 102 -4.77 2.55 -35.85
C TYR A 102 -4.88 3.75 -36.78
N GLU A 103 -4.94 3.48 -38.08
CA GLU A 103 -5.20 4.49 -39.09
C GLU A 103 -6.61 5.10 -38.89
N HIS A 104 -6.72 6.42 -39.05
CA HIS A 104 -7.96 7.19 -38.76
C HIS A 104 -8.46 7.08 -37.31
N GLY A 105 -7.56 6.77 -36.36
CA GLY A 105 -7.87 6.59 -34.94
C GLY A 105 -8.01 7.85 -34.11
N ARG A 106 -7.84 9.06 -34.66
CA ARG A 106 -7.65 10.33 -33.91
C ARG A 106 -8.74 10.73 -32.91
N LYS A 107 -9.92 10.14 -33.00
CA LYS A 107 -11.05 10.37 -32.07
C LYS A 107 -11.22 9.26 -31.04
N GLY A 108 -10.23 8.38 -30.91
CA GLY A 108 -10.24 7.28 -29.97
C GLY A 108 -9.14 7.41 -28.93
N GLU A 109 -9.38 6.80 -27.77
CA GLU A 109 -8.44 6.72 -26.67
C GLU A 109 -7.89 5.29 -26.54
N CYS A 110 -6.63 5.15 -26.13
CA CYS A 110 -6.02 3.83 -25.99
C CYS A 110 -6.40 3.14 -24.69
N CYS A 111 -6.89 1.91 -24.83
CA CYS A 111 -7.14 0.96 -23.76
C CYS A 111 -6.19 -0.24 -23.89
N GLY A 112 -4.97 -0.10 -23.37
CA GLY A 112 -3.89 -1.04 -23.65
C GLY A 112 -3.52 -0.95 -25.13
N GLN A 113 -3.48 -2.11 -25.79
CA GLN A 113 -3.35 -2.21 -27.25
C GLN A 113 -4.62 -1.87 -28.03
N LEU A 114 -5.79 -1.71 -27.38
CA LEU A 114 -7.08 -1.48 -28.05
C LEU A 114 -7.39 0.00 -28.25
N LEU A 115 -8.05 0.36 -29.35
CA LEU A 115 -8.56 1.73 -29.58
C LEU A 115 -10.05 1.86 -29.22
N ASN A 116 -10.36 2.68 -28.22
CA ASN A 116 -11.72 3.07 -27.84
C ASN A 116 -12.20 4.25 -28.68
N LYS A 117 -12.78 3.99 -29.85
CA LYS A 117 -13.31 5.05 -30.71
C LYS A 117 -14.52 5.73 -30.05
N ARG A 118 -14.55 7.07 -30.03
CA ARG A 118 -15.69 7.89 -29.58
C ARG A 118 -16.08 7.72 -28.11
N ASN A 119 -15.20 7.19 -27.25
CA ASN A 119 -15.42 7.02 -25.81
C ASN A 119 -16.74 6.31 -25.45
N GLN A 120 -17.19 5.41 -26.33
CA GLN A 120 -18.41 4.61 -26.16
C GLN A 120 -18.22 3.46 -25.17
N TYR A 121 -16.99 3.06 -24.94
CA TYR A 121 -16.64 1.95 -24.07
C TYR A 121 -15.93 2.45 -22.80
N PHE A 122 -16.06 1.67 -21.74
CA PHE A 122 -15.31 1.80 -20.49
C PHE A 122 -14.09 0.88 -20.56
N CYS A 123 -12.90 1.40 -20.25
CA CYS A 123 -11.66 0.65 -20.34
C CYS A 123 -11.25 0.06 -18.98
N CYS A 124 -10.96 -1.23 -18.96
CA CYS A 124 -10.33 -1.89 -17.80
C CYS A 124 -8.97 -2.45 -18.18
N LYS A 125 -7.95 -2.11 -17.39
CA LYS A 125 -6.57 -2.54 -17.57
C LYS A 125 -6.11 -3.31 -16.33
N ASP A 126 -5.28 -4.32 -16.53
CA ASP A 126 -4.55 -4.91 -15.41
C ASP A 126 -3.46 -3.95 -14.88
N LYS A 127 -2.86 -4.29 -13.73
CA LYS A 127 -1.80 -3.46 -13.11
C LYS A 127 -0.53 -3.38 -13.97
N SER A 128 -0.28 -4.37 -14.82
CA SER A 128 0.87 -4.38 -15.73
C SER A 128 0.62 -3.57 -17.01
N SER A 129 -0.62 -3.12 -17.23
CA SER A 129 -1.13 -2.49 -18.46
C SER A 129 -1.04 -3.34 -19.73
N ILE A 130 -0.40 -4.52 -19.69
CA ILE A 130 -0.26 -5.43 -20.83
C ILE A 130 -1.63 -5.95 -21.29
N SER A 131 -2.51 -6.27 -20.34
CA SER A 131 -3.85 -6.74 -20.66
C SER A 131 -4.88 -5.65 -20.43
N ALA A 132 -5.72 -5.41 -21.43
CA ALA A 132 -6.79 -4.44 -21.37
C ALA A 132 -8.03 -4.94 -22.11
N LYS A 133 -9.21 -4.49 -21.67
CA LYS A 133 -10.49 -4.85 -22.28
C LYS A 133 -11.44 -3.67 -22.26
N LEU A 134 -12.16 -3.52 -23.36
CA LEU A 134 -13.24 -2.56 -23.52
C LEU A 134 -14.57 -3.20 -23.09
N HIS A 135 -15.37 -2.44 -22.35
CA HIS A 135 -16.69 -2.84 -21.87
C HIS A 135 -17.73 -1.79 -22.29
N GLN A 136 -18.97 -2.18 -22.52
CA GLN A 136 -20.03 -1.21 -22.83
C GLN A 136 -20.20 -0.25 -21.67
N LYS A 137 -20.19 1.06 -21.92
CA LYS A 137 -20.25 2.07 -20.87
C LYS A 137 -21.63 2.14 -20.22
N THR A 138 -21.73 1.92 -18.91
CA THR A 138 -22.95 2.12 -18.11
C THR A 138 -22.69 3.00 -16.89
N SER A 139 -23.75 3.55 -16.29
CA SER A 139 -23.62 4.25 -15.00
C SER A 139 -23.19 3.23 -13.92
N ASN A 140 -22.19 3.58 -13.11
CA ASN A 140 -21.67 2.79 -11.98
C ASN A 140 -20.71 1.62 -12.28
N GLN A 141 -20.12 1.56 -13.47
CA GLN A 141 -19.07 0.59 -13.76
C GLN A 141 -17.77 0.88 -13.01
N LYS A 142 -17.12 -0.21 -12.59
CA LYS A 142 -15.78 -0.25 -12.03
C LYS A 142 -14.99 -1.39 -12.65
N CYS A 143 -13.67 -1.28 -12.61
CA CYS A 143 -12.78 -2.35 -13.03
C CYS A 143 -12.42 -3.26 -11.86
N CYS A 144 -12.37 -4.54 -12.17
CA CYS A 144 -11.72 -5.58 -11.38
C CYS A 144 -10.73 -6.26 -12.31
N GLY A 145 -9.46 -5.84 -12.26
CA GLY A 145 -8.48 -6.24 -13.28
C GLY A 145 -8.94 -5.80 -14.68
N ILE A 146 -8.91 -6.71 -15.65
CA ILE A 146 -9.44 -6.46 -17.01
C ILE A 146 -10.96 -6.58 -17.12
N ASN A 147 -11.64 -7.06 -16.08
CA ASN A 147 -13.09 -7.23 -16.09
C ASN A 147 -13.79 -5.96 -15.57
N SER A 148 -14.98 -5.68 -16.08
CA SER A 148 -15.84 -4.65 -15.51
C SER A 148 -16.94 -5.27 -14.67
N TYR A 149 -17.39 -4.52 -13.67
CA TYR A 149 -18.56 -4.88 -12.88
C TYR A 149 -19.27 -3.62 -12.41
N ASN A 150 -20.57 -3.73 -12.15
CA ASN A 150 -21.34 -2.63 -11.61
C ASN A 150 -21.30 -2.68 -10.09
N LYS A 151 -20.91 -1.59 -9.43
CA LYS A 151 -20.85 -1.57 -7.94
C LYS A 151 -22.23 -1.73 -7.29
N LYS A 152 -23.28 -1.27 -7.99
CA LYS A 152 -24.67 -1.28 -7.55
C LYS A 152 -25.57 -1.67 -8.73
N THR A 153 -25.81 -2.96 -8.91
CA THR A 153 -26.91 -3.45 -9.74
C THR A 153 -28.00 -3.92 -8.80
N ASP A 154 -29.20 -3.36 -8.91
CA ASP A 154 -30.44 -3.87 -8.30
C ASP A 154 -30.30 -4.30 -6.84
N ASN A 155 -29.85 -3.37 -5.98
CA ASN A 155 -29.67 -3.59 -4.52
C ASN A 155 -28.64 -4.67 -4.12
N LYS A 156 -27.79 -5.13 -5.05
CA LYS A 156 -26.69 -6.07 -4.77
C LYS A 156 -25.36 -5.34 -4.77
N GLU A 157 -24.59 -5.52 -3.71
CA GLU A 157 -23.20 -5.10 -3.67
C GLU A 157 -22.32 -6.12 -4.38
N ASN A 158 -21.44 -5.63 -5.24
CA ASN A 158 -20.44 -6.43 -5.94
C ASN A 158 -19.04 -6.00 -5.47
N GLY A 159 -18.17 -6.99 -5.26
CA GLY A 159 -16.77 -6.84 -4.88
C GLY A 159 -15.82 -7.20 -6.01
N CYS A 160 -14.53 -7.04 -5.75
CA CYS A 160 -13.45 -7.43 -6.64
C CYS A 160 -12.40 -8.23 -5.85
N CYS A 161 -11.98 -9.38 -6.39
CA CYS A 161 -10.97 -10.26 -5.80
C CYS A 161 -9.95 -10.63 -6.87
N GLU A 162 -8.73 -10.09 -6.81
CA GLU A 162 -7.63 -10.35 -7.77
C GLU A 162 -8.04 -10.34 -9.26
N GLY A 163 -8.85 -9.36 -9.66
CA GLY A 163 -9.30 -9.23 -11.05
C GLY A 163 -10.56 -10.03 -11.41
N VAL A 164 -11.14 -10.74 -10.43
CA VAL A 164 -12.41 -11.45 -10.57
C VAL A 164 -13.52 -10.69 -9.81
N PRO A 165 -14.52 -10.15 -10.52
CA PRO A 165 -15.67 -9.54 -9.86
C PRO A 165 -16.57 -10.62 -9.24
N TYR A 166 -17.16 -10.32 -8.08
CA TYR A 166 -18.04 -11.26 -7.37
C TYR A 166 -19.18 -10.53 -6.66
N SER A 167 -20.24 -11.27 -6.30
CA SER A 167 -21.33 -10.72 -5.48
C SER A 167 -21.03 -10.89 -3.99
N THR A 168 -21.05 -9.81 -3.21
CA THR A 168 -20.81 -9.86 -1.75
C THR A 168 -21.98 -10.47 -0.98
N LEU A 169 -23.10 -10.75 -1.66
CA LEU A 169 -24.24 -11.45 -1.07
C LEU A 169 -24.00 -12.95 -0.97
N THR A 170 -23.33 -13.54 -1.97
CA THR A 170 -23.18 -15.00 -2.08
C THR A 170 -21.74 -15.46 -1.92
N SER A 171 -20.77 -14.55 -1.98
CA SER A 171 -19.34 -14.87 -2.01
C SER A 171 -18.50 -13.88 -1.22
N ASP A 172 -17.35 -14.35 -0.75
CA ASP A 172 -16.30 -13.57 -0.09
C ASP A 172 -14.99 -13.65 -0.91
N CYS A 173 -14.07 -12.71 -0.68
CA CYS A 173 -12.71 -12.75 -1.22
C CYS A 173 -11.77 -13.25 -0.12
N SER A 174 -11.14 -14.41 -0.34
CA SER A 174 -10.22 -15.03 0.61
C SER A 174 -8.92 -15.39 -0.10
N ASN A 175 -7.80 -14.85 0.38
CA ASN A 175 -6.46 -15.07 -0.17
C ASN A 175 -6.37 -14.89 -1.71
N GLY A 176 -7.08 -13.89 -2.24
CA GLY A 176 -7.13 -13.62 -3.69
C GLY A 176 -8.09 -14.50 -4.50
N HIS A 177 -8.87 -15.37 -3.84
CA HIS A 177 -9.86 -16.23 -4.49
C HIS A 177 -11.28 -15.89 -4.07
N VAL A 178 -12.21 -15.94 -5.03
CA VAL A 178 -13.64 -15.83 -4.77
C VAL A 178 -14.16 -17.16 -4.22
N VAL A 179 -14.69 -17.14 -3.01
CA VAL A 179 -15.24 -18.31 -2.31
C VAL A 179 -16.70 -18.06 -1.93
N PRO A 180 -17.53 -19.10 -1.73
CA PRO A 180 -18.87 -18.91 -1.18
C PRO A 180 -18.84 -18.17 0.14
N LYS A 181 -19.92 -17.47 0.48
CA LYS A 181 -19.99 -16.69 1.71
C LYS A 181 -19.68 -17.56 2.94
N GLY A 182 -18.88 -17.03 3.85
CA GLY A 182 -18.42 -17.71 5.06
C GLY A 182 -17.34 -18.77 4.83
N HIS A 183 -16.82 -18.94 3.61
CA HIS A 183 -15.76 -19.89 3.31
C HIS A 183 -14.38 -19.22 3.26
N ALA A 184 -13.31 -20.01 3.26
CA ALA A 184 -11.93 -19.53 3.18
C ALA A 184 -11.10 -20.32 2.16
N TRP A 185 -10.04 -19.69 1.64
CA TRP A 185 -9.09 -20.29 0.70
C TRP A 185 -7.67 -20.32 1.29
N CYS A 186 -7.08 -21.51 1.48
CA CYS A 186 -5.76 -21.62 2.11
C CYS A 186 -4.82 -22.49 1.27
N SER A 187 -3.60 -21.99 1.01
CA SER A 187 -2.45 -22.67 0.38
C SER A 187 -2.77 -23.86 -0.53
N ALA A 188 -3.61 -23.60 -1.55
CA ALA A 188 -4.05 -24.48 -2.65
C ALA A 188 -5.41 -25.18 -2.51
N ASP A 189 -6.07 -25.20 -1.35
CA ASP A 189 -7.38 -25.84 -1.18
C ASP A 189 -8.50 -24.87 -0.83
N LYS A 190 -9.63 -25.04 -1.52
CA LYS A 190 -10.91 -24.42 -1.14
C LYS A 190 -11.44 -25.11 0.09
N ILE A 191 -11.52 -24.40 1.19
CA ILE A 191 -12.08 -24.96 2.42
C ILE A 191 -13.59 -24.82 2.41
N MET A 192 -14.29 -25.92 2.70
CA MET A 192 -15.75 -25.99 2.74
C MET A 192 -16.30 -25.82 4.16
N GLY A 193 -17.12 -24.79 4.38
CA GLY A 193 -17.90 -24.56 5.59
C GLY A 193 -17.37 -23.47 6.53
N GLU A 194 -18.30 -22.78 7.19
CA GLU A 194 -18.05 -21.63 8.09
C GLU A 194 -17.20 -21.96 9.33
N GLN A 195 -17.19 -23.24 9.72
CA GLN A 195 -16.41 -23.73 10.86
C GLN A 195 -14.90 -23.78 10.58
N TYR A 196 -14.45 -23.55 9.35
CA TYR A 196 -13.03 -23.60 9.02
C TYR A 196 -12.50 -22.25 8.53
N LYS A 197 -11.26 -21.92 8.92
CA LYS A 197 -10.54 -20.71 8.52
C LYS A 197 -9.11 -21.05 8.07
N CYS A 198 -8.40 -20.07 7.54
CA CYS A 198 -6.96 -20.17 7.28
C CYS A 198 -6.15 -19.67 8.46
N CYS A 199 -5.06 -20.36 8.76
CA CYS A 199 -4.00 -19.89 9.65
C CYS A 199 -2.67 -20.19 8.98
N ASP A 200 -1.94 -19.15 8.57
CA ASP A 200 -0.71 -19.27 7.76
C ASP A 200 -0.82 -20.30 6.62
N GLY A 201 -1.90 -20.20 5.84
CA GLY A 201 -2.14 -21.12 4.73
C GLY A 201 -2.62 -22.53 5.10
N LEU A 202 -2.64 -22.89 6.38
CA LEU A 202 -3.17 -24.17 6.85
C LEU A 202 -4.66 -24.09 7.18
N ARG A 203 -5.36 -25.21 6.96
CA ARG A 203 -6.76 -25.40 7.36
C ARG A 203 -6.88 -25.43 8.90
N LEU A 204 -7.65 -24.50 9.43
CA LEU A 204 -7.96 -24.36 10.84
C LEU A 204 -9.43 -24.71 11.10
N ASP A 205 -9.70 -25.77 11.87
CA ASP A 205 -11.03 -26.03 12.43
C ASP A 205 -11.26 -25.08 13.62
N THR A 206 -12.12 -24.08 13.43
CA THR A 206 -12.37 -23.04 14.43
C THR A 206 -13.14 -23.55 15.65
N SER A 207 -13.72 -24.76 15.61
CA SER A 207 -14.29 -25.39 16.80
C SER A 207 -13.21 -25.90 17.75
N LYS A 208 -12.04 -26.26 17.23
CA LYS A 208 -10.94 -26.91 17.97
C LYS A 208 -9.72 -26.01 18.17
N TYR A 209 -9.49 -25.06 17.27
CA TYR A 209 -8.25 -24.28 17.23
C TYR A 209 -8.51 -22.79 17.07
N VAL A 210 -7.54 -21.97 17.47
CA VAL A 210 -7.44 -20.54 17.20
C VAL A 210 -6.16 -20.29 16.41
N CYS A 211 -6.17 -19.26 15.55
CA CYS A 211 -4.97 -18.79 14.87
C CYS A 211 -4.41 -17.58 15.63
N CYS A 212 -3.15 -17.65 16.01
CA CYS A 212 -2.45 -16.59 16.71
C CYS A 212 -1.22 -16.20 15.90
N GLY A 213 -1.31 -15.10 15.17
CA GLY A 213 -0.28 -14.77 14.17
C GLY A 213 -0.24 -15.84 13.08
N GLU A 214 0.87 -16.58 13.01
CA GLU A 214 1.09 -17.69 12.06
C GLU A 214 0.91 -19.07 12.72
N GLU A 215 0.69 -19.11 14.04
CA GLU A 215 0.60 -20.37 14.78
C GLU A 215 -0.83 -20.84 15.01
N LYS A 216 -1.05 -22.13 14.77
CA LYS A 216 -2.28 -22.85 15.12
C LYS A 216 -2.19 -23.37 16.55
N ILE A 217 -3.09 -22.89 17.42
CA ILE A 217 -3.12 -23.27 18.83
C ILE A 217 -4.46 -23.93 19.19
N SER A 218 -4.42 -25.03 19.94
CA SER A 218 -5.62 -25.73 20.42
C SER A 218 -6.40 -24.86 21.40
N LYS A 219 -7.72 -24.74 21.19
CA LYS A 219 -8.60 -24.02 22.11
C LYS A 219 -8.69 -24.72 23.46
N ILE A 220 -8.75 -23.91 24.51
CA ILE A 220 -9.12 -24.35 25.85
C ILE A 220 -10.64 -24.31 25.97
N THR A 221 -11.25 -25.42 26.35
CA THR A 221 -12.71 -25.53 26.50
C THR A 221 -13.23 -24.57 27.58
N GLY A 222 -14.31 -23.85 27.29
CA GLY A 222 -14.93 -22.90 28.23
C GLY A 222 -14.28 -21.52 28.27
N TYR A 223 -13.24 -21.27 27.47
CA TYR A 223 -12.58 -19.96 27.37
C TYR A 223 -13.09 -19.19 26.15
N GLU A 224 -13.23 -17.88 26.27
CA GLU A 224 -13.24 -16.99 25.10
C GLU A 224 -11.80 -16.83 24.59
N ASN A 225 -11.31 -17.87 23.93
CA ASN A 225 -9.92 -18.02 23.48
C ASN A 225 -9.46 -16.83 22.61
N LYS A 226 -8.54 -16.01 23.14
CA LYS A 226 -7.80 -14.97 22.42
C LYS A 226 -6.30 -15.15 22.60
N CYS A 227 -5.53 -14.54 21.70
CA CYS A 227 -4.08 -14.64 21.67
C CYS A 227 -3.45 -13.39 22.29
N CYS A 228 -2.47 -13.57 23.16
CA CYS A 228 -1.64 -12.52 23.73
C CYS A 228 -0.19 -12.76 23.31
N LEU A 229 0.48 -11.72 22.80
CA LEU A 229 1.90 -11.79 22.48
C LEU A 229 2.71 -11.18 23.63
N VAL A 230 3.47 -12.00 24.34
CA VAL A 230 4.23 -11.60 25.53
C VAL A 230 5.69 -11.95 25.30
N ASN A 231 6.55 -10.94 25.18
CA ASN A 231 7.99 -11.11 24.92
C ASN A 231 8.31 -12.05 23.73
N GLY A 232 7.49 -12.02 22.68
CA GLY A 232 7.65 -12.86 21.49
C GLY A 232 7.04 -14.26 21.60
N ASN A 233 6.53 -14.66 22.76
CA ASN A 233 5.78 -15.91 22.93
C ASN A 233 4.28 -15.64 22.82
N ILE A 234 3.56 -16.57 22.19
CA ILE A 234 2.11 -16.51 22.07
C ILE A 234 1.48 -17.29 23.24
N GLU A 235 0.61 -16.62 23.98
CA GLU A 235 -0.17 -17.22 25.06
C GLU A 235 -1.67 -17.12 24.76
N LEU A 236 -2.39 -18.20 25.03
CA LEU A 236 -3.86 -18.23 24.97
C LEU A 236 -4.45 -17.70 26.29
N TYR A 237 -5.47 -16.87 26.21
CA TYR A 237 -6.20 -16.39 27.38
C TYR A 237 -7.72 -16.36 27.18
N ASP A 238 -8.45 -16.37 28.29
CA ASP A 238 -9.90 -16.21 28.34
C ASP A 238 -10.24 -14.72 28.35
N ALA A 239 -10.61 -14.16 27.20
CA ALA A 239 -10.92 -12.73 27.11
C ALA A 239 -12.16 -12.30 27.90
N SER A 240 -12.97 -13.24 28.37
CA SER A 240 -14.10 -12.94 29.26
C SER A 240 -13.67 -12.69 30.72
N LYS A 241 -12.45 -13.11 31.09
CA LYS A 241 -11.94 -13.07 32.47
C LYS A 241 -10.54 -12.49 32.59
N GLN A 242 -9.85 -12.25 31.49
CA GLN A 242 -8.44 -11.91 31.46
C GLN A 242 -8.18 -10.86 30.38
N THR A 243 -7.13 -10.06 30.56
CA THR A 243 -6.69 -9.04 29.61
C THR A 243 -5.23 -9.25 29.27
N CYS A 244 -4.89 -9.08 27.99
CA CYS A 244 -3.51 -9.13 27.51
C CYS A 244 -2.80 -7.79 27.73
N THR A 245 -1.60 -7.83 28.32
CA THR A 245 -0.73 -6.67 28.50
C THR A 245 0.67 -6.98 27.98
N GLN A 246 1.53 -5.96 27.85
CA GLN A 246 2.93 -6.17 27.46
C GLN A 246 3.73 -7.07 28.43
N LYS A 247 3.28 -7.22 29.69
CA LYS A 247 3.94 -8.06 30.69
C LYS A 247 3.34 -9.46 30.82
N GLY A 248 2.21 -9.73 30.15
CA GLY A 248 1.50 -11.00 30.31
C GLY A 248 -0.02 -10.87 30.30
N VAL A 249 -0.65 -12.02 30.40
CA VAL A 249 -2.10 -12.16 30.63
C VAL A 249 -2.40 -11.93 32.11
N VAL A 250 -3.23 -10.93 32.41
CA VAL A 250 -3.65 -10.61 33.79
C VAL A 250 -5.13 -10.90 33.99
N GLY A 251 -5.48 -11.39 35.18
CA GLY A 251 -6.88 -11.61 35.57
C GLY A 251 -7.65 -10.29 35.63
N GLN A 252 -8.86 -10.30 35.08
CA GLN A 252 -9.82 -9.22 35.19
C GLN A 252 -10.47 -9.35 36.57
N LEU A 253 -10.06 -8.50 37.51
CA LEU A 253 -10.69 -8.43 38.83
C LEU A 253 -12.19 -8.25 38.66
N SER A 254 -12.97 -9.16 39.25
CA SER A 254 -14.43 -9.16 39.23
C SER A 254 -14.97 -7.88 39.87
N VAL A 255 -15.06 -6.79 39.11
CA VAL A 255 -15.81 -5.62 39.54
C VAL A 255 -17.28 -5.99 39.36
N THR A 256 -17.91 -6.48 40.43
CA THR A 256 -19.37 -6.51 40.58
C THR A 256 -19.87 -5.07 40.65
N SER A 257 -19.80 -4.33 39.55
CA SER A 257 -20.47 -3.05 39.37
C SER A 257 -20.64 -2.82 37.89
N SER A 258 -21.85 -3.11 37.43
CA SER A 258 -22.38 -2.71 36.14
C SER A 258 -22.05 -1.25 35.84
N THR A 259 -21.25 -1.00 34.81
CA THR A 259 -21.38 0.06 33.79
C THR A 259 -20.07 0.11 33.02
N THR A 260 -20.08 -0.38 31.78
CA THR A 260 -19.41 0.12 30.54
C THR A 260 -18.20 1.05 30.61
N SER A 261 -17.36 0.95 31.63
CA SER A 261 -16.15 1.76 31.79
C SER A 261 -14.95 0.82 31.87
N LYS A 262 -14.02 1.09 30.96
CA LYS A 262 -12.68 0.48 30.90
C LYS A 262 -12.07 0.48 32.31
N PRO A 263 -11.47 -0.62 32.79
CA PRO A 263 -10.96 -0.68 34.16
C PRO A 263 -9.93 0.43 34.40
N ASP A 264 -10.10 1.17 35.50
CA ASP A 264 -9.18 2.23 35.91
C ASP A 264 -7.81 1.63 36.24
N MET A 265 -6.74 2.30 35.79
CA MET A 265 -5.36 1.82 35.93
C MET A 265 -4.60 2.65 36.97
N CYS A 266 -3.89 1.99 37.87
CA CYS A 266 -2.94 2.57 38.79
C CYS A 266 -1.53 2.07 38.45
N GLY A 267 -0.77 2.91 37.73
CA GLY A 267 0.50 2.47 37.13
C GLY A 267 0.26 1.32 36.14
N TRP A 268 0.63 0.12 36.54
CA TRP A 268 0.51 -1.11 35.73
C TRP A 268 -0.58 -2.07 36.22
N ASN A 269 -1.27 -1.74 37.32
CA ASN A 269 -2.32 -2.58 37.92
C ASN A 269 -3.70 -2.00 37.60
N THR A 270 -4.67 -2.87 37.32
CA THR A 270 -6.08 -2.48 37.40
C THR A 270 -6.47 -2.30 38.85
N TYR A 271 -7.35 -1.34 39.15
CA TYR A 271 -7.79 -1.13 40.52
C TYR A 271 -9.23 -0.70 40.66
N ASN A 272 -9.79 -0.95 41.84
CA ASN A 272 -11.15 -0.59 42.18
C ASN A 272 -11.16 0.72 42.98
N ARG A 273 -11.53 1.83 42.32
CA ARG A 273 -11.63 3.16 42.95
C ARG A 273 -12.56 3.23 44.18
N PHE A 274 -13.40 2.22 44.43
CA PHE A 274 -14.26 2.16 45.61
C PHE A 274 -13.53 1.66 46.86
N VAL A 275 -12.54 0.79 46.74
CA VAL A 275 -11.81 0.18 47.88
C VAL A 275 -10.31 0.45 47.84
N ASP A 276 -9.81 0.92 46.71
CA ASP A 276 -8.41 1.21 46.45
C ASP A 276 -8.18 2.70 46.15
N LEU A 277 -6.97 3.15 46.42
CA LEU A 277 -6.44 4.48 46.14
C LEU A 277 -5.14 4.35 45.35
N CYS A 278 -5.01 5.12 44.27
CA CYS A 278 -3.78 5.14 43.47
C CYS A 278 -2.90 6.35 43.82
N CYS A 279 -1.76 6.10 44.46
CA CYS A 279 -0.81 7.14 44.85
C CYS A 279 0.44 7.09 43.98
N GLN A 280 0.55 7.99 43.01
CA GLN A 280 1.70 8.08 42.07
C GLN A 280 2.04 6.72 41.40
N GLY A 281 1.02 5.95 41.03
CA GLY A 281 1.18 4.64 40.38
C GLY A 281 1.37 3.46 41.33
N VAL A 282 1.36 3.70 42.65
CA VAL A 282 1.34 2.66 43.68
C VAL A 282 -0.09 2.46 44.17
N LEU A 283 -0.51 1.19 44.18
CA LEU A 283 -1.83 0.82 44.66
C LEU A 283 -1.85 0.72 46.19
N VAL A 284 -2.86 1.33 46.81
CA VAL A 284 -3.05 1.35 48.25
C VAL A 284 -4.49 0.98 48.59
N GLU A 285 -4.69 0.08 49.54
CA GLU A 285 -6.02 -0.29 50.03
C GLU A 285 -6.55 0.83 50.96
N LYS A 286 -7.64 1.50 50.57
CA LYS A 286 -8.28 2.54 51.39
C LYS A 286 -9.44 2.01 52.25
N GLY A 287 -9.90 0.79 51.99
CA GLY A 287 -11.10 0.24 52.63
C GLY A 287 -12.37 1.05 52.28
N ILE A 288 -13.40 0.98 53.13
CA ILE A 288 -14.70 1.65 52.90
C ILE A 288 -14.66 3.15 53.27
N VAL A 289 -13.55 3.64 53.82
CA VAL A 289 -13.42 5.02 54.29
C VAL A 289 -12.96 5.96 53.16
N ASN A 290 -13.84 6.89 52.79
CA ASN A 290 -13.60 7.91 51.76
C ASN A 290 -12.67 9.05 52.19
N GLU A 291 -12.07 8.96 53.37
CA GLU A 291 -11.26 10.02 53.98
C GLU A 291 -9.75 9.87 53.71
N MET A 292 -9.34 8.85 52.95
CA MET A 292 -7.95 8.68 52.55
C MET A 292 -7.62 9.45 51.27
N GLN A 293 -6.52 10.21 51.30
CA GLN A 293 -5.92 10.88 50.14
C GLN A 293 -4.43 10.55 50.01
N CYS A 294 -3.82 10.87 48.87
CA CYS A 294 -2.39 10.62 48.63
C CYS A 294 -1.54 11.84 48.99
N CYS A 295 -0.46 11.60 49.74
CA CYS A 295 0.66 12.52 49.92
C CYS A 295 1.91 11.87 49.30
N GLY A 296 2.19 12.19 48.04
CA GLY A 296 3.17 11.44 47.24
C GLY A 296 2.71 10.01 46.96
N VAL A 297 3.56 9.02 47.27
CA VAL A 297 3.26 7.58 47.14
C VAL A 297 2.50 6.98 48.34
N ARG A 298 2.25 7.76 49.41
CA ARG A 298 1.67 7.24 50.67
C ARG A 298 0.25 7.77 50.89
N PRO A 299 -0.66 6.95 51.42
CA PRO A 299 -1.98 7.42 51.85
C PRO A 299 -1.86 8.20 53.16
N TYR A 300 -2.79 9.14 53.38
CA TYR A 300 -3.03 9.78 54.68
C TYR A 300 -4.52 9.98 54.89
N PHE A 301 -4.94 10.03 56.16
CA PHE A 301 -6.32 10.36 56.53
C PHE A 301 -6.48 11.87 56.63
N THR A 302 -7.39 12.45 55.85
CA THR A 302 -7.64 13.89 55.85
C THR A 302 -8.22 14.39 57.18
N THR A 303 -8.79 13.51 58.00
CA THR A 303 -9.31 13.82 59.33
C THR A 303 -8.22 14.19 60.32
N ASN A 304 -7.07 13.51 60.27
CA ASN A 304 -6.04 13.65 61.29
C ASN A 304 -4.71 14.20 60.73
N GLN A 305 -4.59 14.30 59.41
CA GLN A 305 -3.33 14.62 58.75
C GLN A 305 -3.54 15.58 57.56
N THR A 306 -2.53 16.38 57.28
CA THR A 306 -2.44 17.28 56.13
C THR A 306 -1.16 16.99 55.34
N CYS A 307 -1.22 17.17 54.02
CA CYS A 307 -0.05 17.04 53.14
C CYS A 307 0.42 18.43 52.71
N LEU A 308 1.66 18.78 53.03
CA LEU A 308 2.30 20.02 52.59
C LEU A 308 3.61 19.65 51.89
N ASP A 309 3.75 20.04 50.62
CA ASP A 309 4.92 19.77 49.77
C ASP A 309 5.34 18.28 49.74
N GLY A 310 4.38 17.37 49.76
CA GLY A 310 4.62 15.92 49.74
C GLY A 310 5.01 15.33 51.10
N VAL A 311 4.94 16.10 52.19
CA VAL A 311 5.22 15.66 53.55
C VAL A 311 3.93 15.65 54.38
N MET A 312 3.61 14.49 54.98
CA MET A 312 2.46 14.33 55.88
C MET A 312 2.75 14.99 57.23
N ARG A 313 1.80 15.78 57.74
CA ARG A 313 1.82 16.38 59.08
C ARG A 313 0.53 16.03 59.82
N ASN A 314 0.61 15.81 61.12
CA ASN A 314 -0.58 15.60 61.94
C ASN A 314 -1.25 16.95 62.24
N ASN A 315 -2.58 16.98 62.18
CA ASN A 315 -3.38 18.10 62.62
C ASN A 315 -3.34 18.09 64.16
N ARG A 316 -2.64 19.06 64.76
CA ARG A 316 -2.75 19.36 66.19
C ARG A 316 -3.91 20.29 66.42
#